data_AF-A0A095A3X9-F1
#
_entry.id   AF-A0A095A3X9-F1
#
_cell.length_a   1.000
_cell.length_b   1.000
_cell.length_c   1.000
_cell.angle_alpha   90.00
_cell.angle_beta   90.00
_cell.angle_gamma   90.00
#
_symmetry.space_group_name_H-M   'P 1'
#
loop_
_entity.id
_entity.type
_entity.pdbx_description
1 polymer ?
#
loop_
_entity_poly.entity_id
_entity_poly.type
_entity_poly.pdbx_seq_one_letter_code
_entity_poly.pdbx_strand_id
1 'polypeptide(L)'
;WLDDSPYLDFLDAEFNVYGSKTLIRKKLIDNARGSEQIIDFIKVSDNVHTYVKPRLYSFTKLPNTDFGVAFVMPTDQQLFLSIPKPIKSKITTDGSGNYMID
;
A
#
# COMPACT_ATOMS: atom_id res chain seq x y z
N TRP A 1 25.57 2.93 -18.44
CA TRP A 1 25.41 3.30 -17.03
C TRP A 1 23.94 3.18 -16.70
N LEU A 2 23.50 1.99 -16.29
CA LEU A 2 22.42 1.96 -15.30
C LEU A 2 23.13 2.39 -14.03
N ASP A 3 22.98 3.66 -13.66
CA ASP A 3 23.30 4.08 -12.29
C ASP A 3 22.63 3.07 -11.36
N ASP A 4 23.38 2.62 -10.34
CA ASP A 4 22.97 1.58 -9.41
C ASP A 4 21.49 1.73 -9.07
N SER A 5 20.68 0.76 -9.53
CA SER A 5 19.27 0.69 -9.14
C SER A 5 19.25 0.79 -7.62
N PRO A 6 18.46 1.68 -7.01
CA PRO A 6 18.40 1.75 -5.56
C PRO A 6 17.96 0.36 -5.08
N TYR A 7 18.89 -0.39 -4.49
CA TYR A 7 18.69 -1.74 -3.98
C TYR A 7 17.83 -1.69 -2.71
N LEU A 8 16.66 -1.07 -2.79
CA LEU A 8 15.71 -0.94 -1.70
C LEU A 8 14.74 -2.13 -1.76
N ASP A 9 14.80 -3.00 -0.77
CA ASP A 9 13.80 -4.05 -0.62
C ASP A 9 12.60 -3.59 0.22
N PHE A 10 11.48 -4.27 0.05
CA PHE A 10 10.27 -4.06 0.85
C PHE A 10 10.54 -4.18 2.36
N LEU A 11 11.41 -5.11 2.78
CA LEU A 11 11.77 -5.27 4.20
C LEU A 11 12.77 -4.22 4.71
N ASP A 12 13.39 -3.46 3.81
CA ASP A 12 14.23 -2.31 4.18
C ASP A 12 13.40 -1.03 4.30
N ALA A 13 12.34 -0.92 3.48
CA ALA A 13 11.44 0.23 3.48
C ALA A 13 10.48 0.25 4.68
N GLU A 14 10.15 -0.91 5.24
CA GLU A 14 9.20 -1.04 6.35
C GLU A 14 9.75 -1.89 7.51
N PHE A 15 9.37 -1.54 8.75
CA PHE A 15 9.64 -2.38 9.91
C PHE A 15 8.99 -3.77 9.75
N ASN A 16 9.74 -4.82 10.08
CA ASN A 16 9.27 -6.21 10.10
C ASN A 16 9.71 -6.90 11.41
N VAL A 17 9.30 -6.33 12.55
CA VAL A 17 9.82 -6.76 13.86
C VAL A 17 9.34 -8.16 14.23
N TYR A 18 8.11 -8.49 13.85
CA TYR A 18 7.49 -9.79 14.16
C TYR A 18 7.56 -10.80 13.00
N GLY A 19 8.20 -10.45 11.88
CA GLY A 19 8.39 -11.34 10.73
C GLY A 19 7.15 -11.54 9.84
N SER A 20 5.98 -11.01 10.20
CA SER A 20 4.74 -11.20 9.45
C SER A 20 4.80 -10.64 8.03
N LYS A 21 5.58 -9.58 7.79
CA LYS A 21 5.71 -8.96 6.46
C LYS A 21 6.55 -9.80 5.50
N THR A 22 7.40 -10.70 6.00
CA THR A 22 8.11 -11.69 5.16
C THR A 22 7.13 -12.57 4.40
N LEU A 23 6.00 -12.93 5.03
CA LEU A 23 4.96 -13.74 4.40
C LEU A 23 4.23 -12.99 3.27
N ILE A 24 3.95 -11.70 3.48
CA ILE A 24 3.34 -10.84 2.44
C ILE A 24 4.30 -10.65 1.28
N ARG A 25 5.57 -10.37 1.56
CA ARG A 25 6.61 -10.25 0.53
C ARG A 25 6.65 -11.50 -0.34
N LYS A 26 6.66 -12.69 0.28
CA LYS A 26 6.61 -13.95 -0.45
C LYS A 26 5.34 -14.07 -1.31
N LYS A 27 4.17 -13.73 -0.77
CA LYS A 27 2.90 -13.76 -1.52
C LYS A 27 2.87 -12.80 -2.71
N LEU A 28 3.48 -11.63 -2.59
CA LEU A 28 3.65 -10.67 -3.68
C LEU A 28 4.55 -11.22 -4.78
N ILE A 29 5.68 -11.84 -4.42
CA ILE A 29 6.60 -12.51 -5.36
C ILE A 29 5.90 -13.68 -6.05
N ASP A 30 5.16 -14.49 -5.30
CA ASP A 30 4.41 -15.65 -5.79
C ASP A 30 3.13 -15.24 -6.58
N ASN A 31 2.89 -13.93 -6.78
CA ASN A 31 1.73 -13.40 -7.50
C ASN A 31 0.37 -13.83 -6.93
N ALA A 32 0.30 -14.06 -5.62
CA ALA A 32 -0.94 -14.42 -4.95
C ALA A 32 -1.94 -13.24 -4.93
N ARG A 33 -3.22 -13.58 -4.74
CA ARG A 33 -4.28 -12.62 -4.47
C ARG A 33 -4.88 -12.89 -3.09
N GLY A 34 -5.07 -11.85 -2.30
CA GLY A 34 -5.67 -12.02 -0.98
C GLY A 34 -5.64 -10.77 -0.14
N SER A 35 -5.97 -10.92 1.14
CA SER A 35 -5.83 -9.86 2.13
C SER A 35 -5.45 -10.45 3.48
N GLU A 36 -4.56 -9.79 4.20
CA GLU A 36 -4.10 -10.22 5.53
C GLU A 36 -3.94 -9.03 6.45
N GLN A 37 -4.35 -9.23 7.70
CA GLN A 37 -4.13 -8.25 8.76
C GLN A 37 -2.78 -8.52 9.42
N ILE A 38 -1.96 -7.48 9.50
CA ILE A 38 -0.65 -7.50 10.14
C ILE A 38 -0.63 -6.50 11.28
N ILE A 39 -0.11 -6.93 12.43
CA ILE A 39 0.17 -6.05 13.57
C ILE A 39 1.68 -5.89 13.62
N ASP A 40 2.16 -4.68 13.35
CA ASP A 40 3.59 -4.37 13.41
C ASP A 40 3.79 -2.89 13.76
N PHE A 41 5.04 -2.49 13.94
CA PHE A 41 5.45 -1.11 14.11
C PHE A 41 5.25 -0.30 12.82
N ILE A 42 4.78 0.92 12.98
CA ILE A 42 4.61 1.92 11.94
C ILE A 42 5.50 3.11 12.29
N LYS A 43 6.37 3.49 11.36
CA LYS A 43 7.16 4.73 11.45
C LYS A 43 6.26 5.92 11.11
N VAL A 44 6.25 6.94 11.96
CA VAL A 44 5.61 8.22 11.63
C VAL A 44 6.57 9.08 10.82
N SER A 45 6.02 9.96 9.99
CA SER A 45 6.79 10.86 9.12
C SER A 45 7.71 11.83 9.88
N ASP A 46 7.49 12.03 11.18
CA ASP A 46 8.35 12.82 12.05
C ASP A 46 9.70 12.17 12.36
N ASN A 47 9.92 10.92 11.95
CA ASN A 47 11.13 10.12 12.16
C ASN A 47 11.52 9.88 13.62
N VAL A 48 10.67 10.22 14.59
CA VAL A 48 10.93 10.04 16.03
C VAL A 48 9.99 9.00 16.62
N HIS A 49 8.73 9.00 16.21
CA HIS A 49 7.71 8.16 16.82
C HIS A 49 7.44 6.89 16.02
N THR A 50 7.21 5.81 16.76
CA THR A 50 6.75 4.53 16.22
C THR A 50 5.59 4.01 17.07
N TYR A 51 4.62 3.37 16.41
CA TYR A 51 3.46 2.79 17.09
C TYR A 51 3.16 1.41 16.55
N VAL A 52 2.73 0.50 17.43
CA VAL A 52 2.23 -0.82 17.03
C VAL A 52 0.75 -0.72 16.72
N LYS A 53 0.36 -1.00 15.48
CA LYS A 53 -1.05 -0.97 15.06
C LYS A 53 -1.35 -2.03 13.99
N PRO A 54 -2.56 -2.60 13.99
CA PRO A 54 -3.03 -3.45 12.90
C PRO A 54 -3.20 -2.66 11.58
N ARG A 55 -2.80 -3.28 10.48
CA ARG A 55 -3.02 -2.84 9.10
C ARG A 55 -3.51 -4.00 8.24
N LEU A 56 -4.45 -3.72 7.36
CA LEU A 56 -4.91 -4.67 6.35
C LEU A 56 -4.06 -4.48 5.08
N TYR A 57 -3.34 -5.53 4.69
CA TYR A 57 -2.62 -5.61 3.43
C TYR A 57 -3.49 -6.38 2.44
N SER A 58 -3.98 -5.70 1.41
CA SER A 58 -4.68 -6.32 0.29
C SER A 58 -3.75 -6.37 -0.91
N PHE A 59 -3.52 -7.55 -1.49
CA PHE A 59 -2.52 -7.74 -2.53
C PHE A 59 -3.05 -8.54 -3.72
N THR A 60 -2.50 -8.26 -4.90
CA THR A 60 -2.83 -8.93 -6.15
C THR A 60 -1.72 -8.78 -7.18
N LYS A 61 -1.80 -9.54 -8.28
CA LYS A 61 -0.91 -9.42 -9.43
C LYS A 61 -1.34 -8.25 -10.32
N LEU A 62 -0.39 -7.46 -10.81
CA LEU A 62 -0.64 -6.48 -11.86
C LEU A 62 -0.69 -7.20 -13.23
N PRO A 63 -1.78 -7.05 -14.02
CA PRO A 63 -1.92 -7.73 -15.30
C PRO A 63 -0.78 -7.42 -16.26
N ASN A 64 -0.36 -8.42 -17.05
CA ASN A 64 0.69 -8.31 -18.08
C ASN A 64 2.08 -7.90 -17.56
N THR A 65 2.35 -8.07 -16.27
CA THR A 65 3.67 -7.84 -15.67
C THR A 65 4.01 -8.95 -14.68
N ASP A 66 5.26 -8.98 -14.21
CA ASP A 66 5.69 -9.84 -13.10
C ASP A 66 5.57 -9.15 -11.73
N PHE A 67 4.97 -7.95 -11.69
CA PHE A 67 4.84 -7.17 -10.46
C PHE A 67 3.59 -7.56 -9.67
N GLY A 68 3.78 -7.81 -8.38
CA GLY A 68 2.72 -7.81 -7.37
C GLY A 68 2.49 -6.40 -6.83
N VAL A 69 1.24 -6.04 -6.56
CA VAL A 69 0.86 -4.78 -5.91
C VAL A 69 0.14 -5.06 -4.60
N ALA A 70 0.46 -4.28 -3.57
CA ALA A 70 -0.24 -4.29 -2.28
C ALA A 70 -0.79 -2.90 -1.96
N PHE A 71 -1.90 -2.89 -1.24
CA PHE A 71 -2.52 -1.71 -0.69
C PHE A 71 -2.73 -1.89 0.81
N VAL A 72 -2.30 -0.91 1.60
CA VAL A 72 -2.22 -1.01 3.06
C VAL A 72 -3.19 -0.03 3.69
N MET A 73 -4.18 -0.55 4.43
CA MET A 73 -5.20 0.27 5.08
C MET A 73 -5.16 0.15 6.60
N PRO A 74 -5.43 1.26 7.33
CA PRO A 74 -5.74 1.14 8.76
C PRO A 74 -6.98 0.28 8.96
N THR A 75 -6.95 -0.58 9.98
CA THR A 75 -8.17 -1.29 10.40
C THR A 75 -9.02 -0.45 11.36
N ASP A 76 -8.46 0.61 11.92
CA ASP A 76 -9.19 1.56 12.74
C ASP A 76 -10.00 2.52 11.86
N GLN A 77 -11.32 2.45 11.99
CA GLN A 77 -12.27 3.27 11.22
C GLN A 77 -12.17 4.76 11.57
N GLN A 78 -11.60 5.12 12.72
CA GLN A 78 -11.56 6.51 13.17
C GLN A 78 -10.56 7.38 12.42
N LEU A 79 -9.61 6.80 11.68
CA LEU A 79 -8.64 7.54 10.87
C LEU A 79 -9.26 8.21 9.63
N PHE A 80 -10.47 7.80 9.21
CA PHE A 80 -11.19 8.43 8.10
C PHE A 80 -12.10 9.58 8.55
N LEU A 81 -12.25 9.82 9.86
CA LEU A 81 -13.18 10.83 10.41
C LEU A 81 -12.64 12.26 10.40
N SER A 82 -11.43 12.50 9.88
CA SER A 82 -10.83 13.84 9.78
C SER A 82 -10.77 14.41 8.36
N ILE A 83 -11.43 13.80 7.37
CA ILE A 83 -11.60 14.44 6.05
C ILE A 83 -12.85 15.33 6.08
N PRO A 84 -12.74 16.67 5.92
CA PRO A 84 -13.91 17.52 5.81
C PRO A 84 -14.65 17.23 4.48
N LYS A 85 -15.83 16.61 4.59
CA LYS A 85 -16.92 16.50 3.58
C LYS A 85 -16.69 15.57 2.37
N PRO A 86 -17.78 15.00 1.80
CA PRO A 86 -17.71 14.21 0.57
C PRO A 86 -17.24 15.08 -0.60
N ILE A 87 -16.13 14.70 -1.22
CA ILE A 87 -15.73 15.20 -2.52
C ILE A 87 -16.75 14.65 -3.52
N LYS A 88 -17.55 15.52 -4.14
CA LYS A 88 -18.40 15.15 -5.27
C LYS A 88 -17.50 15.02 -6.49
N SER A 89 -16.90 13.85 -6.69
CA SER A 89 -16.19 13.57 -7.94
C SER A 89 -17.16 13.07 -9.01
N LYS A 90 -17.03 13.58 -10.23
CA LYS A 90 -17.81 13.14 -11.39
C LYS A 90 -16.86 12.58 -12.44
N ILE A 91 -17.08 11.34 -12.85
CA ILE A 91 -16.40 10.79 -14.01
C ILE A 91 -17.07 11.37 -15.26
N THR A 92 -16.31 12.08 -16.07
CA THR A 92 -16.74 12.57 -17.38
C THR A 92 -15.83 12.01 -18.46
N THR A 93 -16.27 12.03 -19.71
CA THR A 93 -15.43 11.70 -20.86
C THR A 93 -15.16 12.96 -21.66
N ASP A 94 -13.91 13.21 -22.00
CA ASP A 94 -13.56 14.29 -22.92
C ASP A 94 -13.97 13.95 -24.36
N GLY A 95 -13.88 14.92 -25.26
CA GLY A 95 -14.18 14.73 -26.69
C GLY A 95 -13.27 13.74 -27.42
N SER A 96 -12.24 13.23 -26.75
CA SER A 96 -11.28 12.24 -27.26
C SER A 96 -11.56 10.83 -26.70
N GLY A 97 -12.58 10.67 -25.84
CA GLY A 97 -12.94 9.40 -25.22
C GLY A 97 -12.15 9.03 -23.96
N ASN A 98 -11.34 9.95 -23.43
CA ASN A 98 -10.59 9.72 -22.19
C ASN A 98 -11.44 10.06 -20.97
N TYR A 99 -11.32 9.27 -19.92
CA TYR A 99 -12.00 9.53 -18.65
C TYR A 99 -11.30 10.65 -17.88
N MET A 100 -12.04 11.69 -17.52
CA MET A 100 -11.60 12.75 -16.63
C MET A 100 -12.31 12.63 -15.28
N ILE A 101 -11.57 12.91 -14.22
CA ILE A 101 -12.09 12.99 -12.85
C ILE A 101 -12.06 14.47 -12.48
N ASP A 102 -13.25 15.04 -12.27
CA ASP A 102 -13.46 16.41 -11.78
C ASP A 102 -14.02 16.34 -10.35
#